data_AF-Q4BW67-F1
#
_entry.id   AF-Q4BW67-F1
#
_cell.length_a   1.000
_cell.length_b   1.000
_cell.length_c   1.000
_cell.angle_alpha   90.00
_cell.angle_beta   90.00
_cell.angle_gamma   90.00
#
_symmetry.space_group_name_H-M   'P 1'
#
loop_
_entity.id
_entity.type
_entity.pdbx_description
1 polymer ?
#
loop_
_entity_poly.entity_id
_entity_poly.type
_entity_poly.pdbx_seq_one_letter_code
_entity_poly.pdbx_strand_id
1 'polypeptide(L)'
;EDLEEVKKLVPISTWHRSIRYKTEKSWSCQRRVVTKVCYGSDGLKMRHVVTSLPASKIPPSKLYTKKYCPRGEMENRSKEQQLDLLADRTSTQTFQSNQLRLWIHSWAYVLINAFRQHCLKKTSLAKATVGRIRLNLLKLGARIKISCRRIIIAIASACPYQDILSIANKRIKTIPNTG
;
A
#
# COMPACT_ATOMS: atom_id res chain seq x y z
N GLU A 1 28.22 -11.02 20.00
CA GLU A 1 28.06 -12.39 19.48
C GLU A 1 27.02 -13.19 20.25
N ASP A 2 26.95 -13.07 21.59
CA ASP A 2 26.01 -13.82 22.46
C ASP A 2 24.52 -13.79 22.08
N LEU A 3 23.99 -12.65 21.60
CA LEU A 3 22.56 -12.55 21.23
C LEU A 3 22.21 -13.32 19.94
N GLU A 4 23.16 -13.58 19.06
CA GLU A 4 22.93 -14.39 17.86
C GLU A 4 22.98 -15.89 18.17
N GLU A 5 23.80 -16.31 19.12
CA GLU A 5 23.80 -17.70 19.62
C GLU A 5 22.51 -18.04 20.38
N VAL A 6 22.03 -17.15 21.24
CA VAL A 6 20.74 -17.34 21.94
C VAL A 6 19.56 -17.43 20.95
N LYS A 7 19.61 -16.69 19.84
CA LYS A 7 18.62 -16.78 18.75
C LYS A 7 18.63 -18.12 18.03
N LYS A 8 19.77 -18.83 17.97
CA LYS A 8 19.85 -20.19 17.41
C LYS A 8 19.28 -21.24 18.38
N LEU A 9 19.39 -21.01 19.68
CA LEU A 9 18.97 -21.97 20.73
C LEU A 9 17.45 -21.94 21.01
N VAL A 10 16.78 -20.80 20.84
CA VAL A 10 15.33 -20.67 21.08
C VAL A 10 14.60 -20.34 19.76
N PRO A 11 14.06 -21.35 19.04
CA PRO A 11 13.35 -21.11 17.81
C PRO A 11 12.07 -20.29 18.05
N ILE A 12 11.79 -19.35 17.16
CA ILE A 12 10.59 -18.52 17.23
C ILE A 12 9.37 -19.40 16.98
N SER A 13 8.55 -19.61 18.01
CA SER A 13 7.27 -20.31 17.89
C SER A 13 6.12 -19.30 17.87
N THR A 14 5.19 -19.47 16.93
CA THR A 14 4.02 -18.60 16.79
C THR A 14 2.74 -19.40 16.91
N TRP A 15 1.94 -19.07 17.91
CA TRP A 15 0.68 -19.73 18.22
C TRP A 15 -0.49 -18.76 18.01
N HIS A 16 -1.60 -19.29 17.54
CA HIS A 16 -2.84 -18.53 17.35
C HIS A 16 -3.97 -19.24 18.07
N ARG A 17 -4.69 -18.53 18.94
CA ARG A 17 -5.86 -19.06 19.63
C ARG A 17 -7.02 -18.08 19.54
N SER A 18 -8.24 -18.59 19.44
CA SER A 18 -9.44 -17.77 19.60
C SER A 18 -10.12 -18.06 20.92
N ILE A 19 -10.47 -17.00 21.64
CA ILE A 19 -11.25 -17.06 22.87
C ILE A 19 -12.49 -16.18 22.71
N ARG A 20 -13.53 -16.45 23.49
CA ARG A 20 -14.65 -15.53 23.63
C ARG A 20 -14.48 -14.77 24.94
N TYR A 21 -14.42 -13.45 24.87
CA TYR A 21 -14.13 -12.59 26.01
C TYR A 21 -15.11 -11.43 26.09
N LYS A 22 -15.46 -11.03 27.31
CA LYS A 22 -16.28 -9.85 27.62
C LYS A 22 -15.56 -9.09 28.73
N THR A 23 -15.38 -7.78 28.57
CA THR A 23 -14.88 -6.94 29.67
C THR A 23 -16.00 -6.71 30.69
N GLU A 24 -15.63 -6.49 31.94
CA GLU A 24 -16.61 -6.34 33.03
C GLU A 24 -17.52 -5.11 32.85
N LYS A 25 -16.94 -3.97 32.46
CA LYS A 25 -17.65 -2.67 32.44
C LYS A 25 -17.90 -2.10 31.05
N SER A 26 -16.99 -2.32 30.09
CA SER A 26 -17.01 -1.56 28.82
C SER A 26 -17.74 -2.26 27.67
N TRP A 27 -17.84 -3.59 27.67
CA TRP A 27 -18.43 -4.33 26.55
C TRP A 27 -19.82 -4.81 26.91
N SER A 28 -20.80 -4.43 26.09
CA SER A 28 -22.19 -4.91 26.21
C SER A 28 -22.31 -6.44 26.02
N CYS A 29 -21.49 -7.04 25.15
CA CYS A 29 -21.56 -8.45 24.81
C CYS A 29 -20.17 -9.12 24.67
N GLN A 30 -20.16 -10.45 24.77
CA GLN A 30 -18.97 -11.28 24.58
C GLN A 30 -18.57 -11.29 23.10
N ARG A 31 -17.31 -10.99 22.80
CA ARG A 31 -16.77 -10.94 21.44
C ARG A 31 -15.67 -11.98 21.26
N ARG A 32 -15.42 -12.37 20.02
CA ARG A 32 -14.29 -13.25 19.68
C ARG A 32 -13.02 -12.42 19.69
N VAL A 33 -12.03 -12.88 20.45
CA VAL A 33 -10.68 -12.32 20.51
C VAL A 33 -9.71 -13.37 19.97
N VAL A 34 -8.99 -13.01 18.92
CA VAL A 34 -7.93 -13.83 18.34
C VAL A 34 -6.60 -13.34 18.90
N THR A 35 -5.93 -14.21 19.64
CA THR A 35 -4.62 -13.93 20.24
C THR A 35 -3.54 -14.60 19.41
N LYS A 36 -2.56 -13.80 18.99
CA LYS A 36 -1.27 -14.27 18.47
C LYS A 36 -0.25 -14.20 19.59
N VAL A 37 0.37 -15.33 19.89
CA VAL A 37 1.46 -15.43 20.86
C VAL A 37 2.72 -15.80 20.09
N CYS A 38 3.73 -14.94 20.13
CA CYS A 38 5.05 -15.24 19.61
C CYS A 38 6.00 -15.39 20.80
N TYR A 39 6.68 -16.52 20.90
CA TYR A 39 7.72 -16.76 21.89
C TYR A 39 9.05 -16.99 21.17
N GLY A 40 10.11 -16.35 21.66
CA GLY A 40 11.46 -16.47 21.10
C GLY A 40 12.48 -15.78 22.00
N SER A 41 13.70 -15.63 21.51
CA SER A 41 14.82 -14.98 22.21
C SER A 41 14.51 -13.58 22.77
N ASP A 42 13.65 -12.83 22.08
CA ASP A 42 13.26 -11.46 22.45
C ASP A 42 12.13 -11.43 23.51
N GLY A 43 11.78 -12.58 24.10
CA GLY A 43 10.69 -12.72 25.04
C GLY A 43 9.32 -12.93 24.40
N LEU A 44 8.29 -12.85 25.25
CA LEU A 44 6.90 -13.15 24.91
C LEU A 44 6.19 -11.93 24.30
N LYS A 45 5.80 -12.02 23.03
CA LYS A 45 5.06 -10.97 22.31
C LYS A 45 3.64 -11.45 22.04
N MET A 46 2.68 -10.92 22.81
CA MET A 46 1.25 -11.18 22.62
C MET A 46 0.56 -10.04 21.85
N ARG A 47 -0.32 -10.38 20.91
CA ARG A 47 -1.17 -9.43 20.19
C ARG A 47 -2.60 -9.95 20.13
N HIS A 48 -3.57 -9.07 20.34
CA HIS A 48 -4.98 -9.42 20.33
C HIS A 48 -5.70 -8.70 19.19
N VAL A 49 -6.58 -9.43 18.50
CA VAL A 49 -7.46 -8.91 17.46
C VAL A 49 -8.89 -9.26 17.83
N VAL A 50 -9.70 -8.25 18.11
CA VAL A 50 -11.14 -8.41 18.39
C VAL A 50 -11.89 -8.43 17.06
N THR A 51 -12.81 -9.37 16.89
CA THR A 51 -13.54 -9.53 15.62
C THR A 51 -14.95 -10.05 15.83
N SER A 52 -15.87 -9.63 14.95
CA SER A 52 -17.22 -10.17 14.83
C SER A 52 -17.29 -11.42 13.96
N LEU A 53 -16.19 -11.80 13.28
CA LEU A 53 -16.16 -12.95 12.39
C LEU A 53 -16.14 -14.27 13.18
N PRO A 54 -17.10 -15.20 12.95
CA PRO A 54 -17.21 -16.44 13.71
C PRO A 54 -16.05 -17.40 13.40
N ALA A 55 -15.75 -18.28 14.36
CA ALA A 55 -14.66 -19.26 14.22
C ALA A 55 -14.90 -20.29 13.12
N SER A 56 -16.18 -20.60 12.84
CA SER A 56 -16.59 -21.48 11.74
C SER A 56 -16.23 -20.93 10.36
N LYS A 57 -16.27 -19.60 10.17
CA LYS A 57 -15.95 -18.99 8.86
C LYS A 57 -14.44 -18.88 8.62
N ILE A 58 -13.67 -18.48 9.64
CA ILE A 58 -12.23 -18.23 9.48
C ILE A 58 -11.46 -18.68 10.75
N PRO A 59 -10.46 -19.57 10.62
CA PRO A 59 -9.62 -19.99 11.74
C PRO A 59 -8.71 -18.84 12.23
N PRO A 60 -8.28 -18.87 13.50
CA PRO A 60 -7.56 -17.73 14.13
C PRO A 60 -6.28 -17.35 13.38
N SER A 61 -5.50 -18.31 12.90
CA SER A 61 -4.28 -18.07 12.11
C SER A 61 -4.58 -17.33 10.81
N LYS A 62 -5.54 -17.81 10.00
CA LYS A 62 -5.93 -17.16 8.75
C LYS A 62 -6.54 -15.78 8.99
N LEU A 63 -7.28 -15.60 10.09
CA LEU A 63 -7.84 -14.29 10.44
C LEU A 63 -6.71 -13.27 10.70
N TYR A 64 -5.72 -13.65 11.51
CA TYR A 64 -4.59 -12.76 11.78
C TYR A 64 -3.78 -12.48 10.50
N THR A 65 -3.36 -13.53 9.79
CA THR A 65 -2.42 -13.39 8.66
C THR A 65 -3.07 -12.84 7.40
N LYS A 66 -4.29 -13.26 7.04
CA LYS A 66 -4.93 -12.91 5.75
C LYS A 66 -5.94 -11.77 5.85
N LYS A 67 -6.48 -11.46 7.03
CA LYS A 67 -7.46 -10.36 7.20
C LYS A 67 -6.88 -9.18 7.97
N TYR A 68 -6.26 -9.44 9.12
CA TYR A 68 -5.72 -8.36 9.95
C TYR A 68 -4.39 -7.81 9.42
N CYS A 69 -3.41 -8.68 9.12
CA CYS A 69 -2.08 -8.25 8.71
C CYS A 69 -2.06 -7.37 7.43
N PRO A 70 -2.89 -7.64 6.40
CA PRO A 70 -2.98 -6.76 5.23
C PRO A 70 -3.50 -5.35 5.53
N ARG A 71 -4.05 -5.08 6.73
CA ARG A 71 -4.39 -3.71 7.15
C ARG A 71 -3.17 -2.78 7.10
N GLY A 72 -1.97 -3.31 7.35
CA GLY A 72 -0.72 -2.55 7.24
C GLY A 72 -0.48 -1.98 5.84
N GLU A 73 -1.03 -2.59 4.79
CA GLU A 73 -0.93 -2.04 3.43
C GLU A 73 -1.60 -0.67 3.33
N MET A 74 -2.69 -0.42 4.07
CA MET A 74 -3.34 0.90 4.07
C MET A 74 -2.39 1.99 4.56
N GLU A 75 -1.61 1.71 5.62
CA GLU A 75 -0.61 2.64 6.11
C GLU A 75 0.52 2.84 5.10
N ASN A 76 0.97 1.77 4.45
CA ASN A 76 1.93 1.86 3.34
C ASN A 76 1.39 2.75 2.21
N ARG A 77 0.09 2.68 1.89
CA ARG A 77 -0.56 3.56 0.89
C ARG A 77 -0.61 5.02 1.32
N SER A 78 -0.92 5.31 2.58
CA SER A 78 -0.85 6.68 3.10
C SER A 78 0.58 7.23 3.07
N LYS A 79 1.58 6.39 3.38
CA LYS A 79 3.01 6.73 3.29
C LYS A 79 3.46 6.99 1.85
N GLU A 80 2.95 6.25 0.87
CA GLU A 80 3.22 6.51 -0.56
C GLU A 80 2.80 7.95 -0.93
N GLN A 81 1.62 8.41 -0.51
CA GLN A 81 1.19 9.77 -0.80
C GLN A 81 2.09 10.82 -0.14
N GLN A 82 2.45 10.62 1.13
CA GLN A 82 3.28 11.58 1.86
C GLN A 82 4.71 11.62 1.31
N LEU A 83 5.39 10.47 1.25
CA LEU A 83 6.81 10.37 0.93
C LEU A 83 7.07 10.40 -0.57
N ASP A 84 6.28 9.66 -1.36
CA ASP A 84 6.52 9.61 -2.79
C ASP A 84 5.97 10.87 -3.46
N LEU A 85 4.74 11.29 -3.17
CA LEU A 85 4.15 12.47 -3.84
C LEU A 85 4.45 13.79 -3.15
N LEU A 86 5.25 13.80 -2.08
CA LEU A 86 5.67 15.00 -1.36
C LEU A 86 4.47 15.81 -0.84
N ALA A 87 3.42 15.12 -0.41
CA ALA A 87 2.19 15.74 0.06
C ALA A 87 2.36 16.50 1.40
N ASP A 88 3.51 16.30 2.06
CA ASP A 88 3.96 17.03 3.25
C ASP A 88 4.48 18.44 2.95
N ARG A 89 4.66 18.82 1.67
CA ARG A 89 5.15 20.16 1.26
C ARG A 89 4.07 21.25 1.34
N THR A 90 3.52 21.43 2.53
CA THR A 90 2.56 22.48 2.88
C THR A 90 3.28 23.69 3.46
N SER A 91 3.92 24.49 2.59
CA SER A 91 4.77 25.62 2.96
C SER A 91 4.11 27.00 2.84
N THR A 92 2.79 27.07 2.61
CA THR A 92 2.11 28.36 2.48
C THR A 92 1.76 28.94 3.84
N GLN A 93 1.67 30.27 3.91
CA GLN A 93 1.32 31.00 5.13
C GLN A 93 -0.13 30.78 5.60
N THR A 94 -1.02 30.31 4.71
CA THR A 94 -2.44 30.09 5.03
C THR A 94 -2.82 28.61 5.04
N PHE A 95 -3.68 28.23 6.00
CA PHE A 95 -4.18 26.86 6.14
C PHE A 95 -5.00 26.41 4.92
N GLN A 96 -5.86 27.27 4.39
CA GLN A 96 -6.70 26.98 3.22
C GLN A 96 -5.87 26.65 1.97
N SER A 97 -4.75 27.37 1.76
CA SER A 97 -3.86 27.11 0.62
C SER A 97 -3.12 25.77 0.78
N ASN A 98 -2.70 25.44 2.00
CA ASN A 98 -2.13 24.13 2.31
C ASN A 98 -3.16 22.99 2.14
N GLN A 99 -4.42 23.23 2.47
CA GLN A 99 -5.52 22.27 2.25
C GLN A 99 -5.73 21.99 0.76
N LEU A 100 -5.76 23.03 -0.08
CA LEU A 100 -5.85 22.86 -1.54
C LEU A 100 -4.65 22.06 -2.09
N ARG A 101 -3.43 22.34 -1.63
CA ARG A 101 -2.25 21.56 -2.01
C ARG A 101 -2.42 20.08 -1.66
N LEU A 102 -2.85 19.78 -0.44
CA LEU A 102 -3.10 18.41 0.00
C LEU A 102 -4.16 17.71 -0.88
N TRP A 103 -5.22 18.42 -1.28
CA TRP A 103 -6.22 17.88 -2.21
C TRP A 103 -5.62 17.55 -3.58
N ILE A 104 -4.78 18.42 -4.15
CA ILE A 104 -4.09 18.17 -5.42
C ILE A 104 -3.21 16.92 -5.33
N HIS A 105 -2.44 16.77 -4.25
CA HIS A 105 -1.64 15.56 -4.02
C HIS A 105 -2.52 14.31 -3.87
N SER A 106 -3.68 14.43 -3.24
CA SER A 106 -4.64 13.32 -3.08
C SER A 106 -5.23 12.89 -4.43
N TRP A 107 -5.59 13.84 -5.29
CA TRP A 107 -6.05 13.55 -6.65
C TRP A 107 -4.94 12.91 -7.49
N ALA A 108 -3.72 13.42 -7.43
CA ALA A 108 -2.57 12.83 -8.11
C ALA A 108 -2.33 11.37 -7.66
N TYR A 109 -2.46 11.09 -6.37
CA TYR A 109 -2.35 9.74 -5.83
C TYR A 109 -3.43 8.81 -6.42
N VAL A 110 -4.69 9.24 -6.42
CA VAL A 110 -5.80 8.46 -6.99
C VAL A 110 -5.57 8.18 -8.48
N LEU A 111 -5.12 9.18 -9.25
CA LEU A 111 -4.82 9.04 -10.68
C LEU A 111 -3.70 8.02 -10.92
N ILE A 112 -2.59 8.10 -10.19
CA ILE A 112 -1.48 7.14 -10.34
C ILE A 112 -1.90 5.74 -9.87
N ASN A 113 -2.72 5.65 -8.83
CA ASN A 113 -3.24 4.35 -8.38
C ASN A 113 -4.19 3.73 -9.42
N ALA A 114 -5.08 4.51 -10.03
CA ALA A 114 -5.93 4.06 -11.12
C ALA A 114 -5.09 3.63 -12.33
N PHE A 115 -4.08 4.42 -12.70
CA PHE A 115 -3.12 4.06 -13.74
C PHE A 115 -2.41 2.73 -13.45
N ARG A 116 -1.95 2.52 -12.20
CA ARG A 116 -1.36 1.23 -11.78
C ARG A 116 -2.34 0.07 -11.93
N GLN A 117 -3.58 0.24 -11.47
CA GLN A 117 -4.60 -0.81 -11.47
C GLN A 117 -5.06 -1.20 -12.88
N HIS A 118 -5.25 -0.21 -13.77
CA HIS A 118 -5.78 -0.45 -15.12
C HIS A 118 -4.68 -0.68 -16.16
N CYS A 119 -3.60 0.11 -16.11
CA CYS A 119 -2.59 0.12 -17.16
C CYS A 119 -1.36 -0.75 -16.83
N LEU A 120 -1.04 -0.97 -15.55
CA LEU A 120 0.15 -1.74 -15.14
C LEU A 120 -0.16 -3.15 -14.63
N LYS A 121 -1.41 -3.62 -14.75
CA LYS A 121 -1.78 -4.98 -14.34
C LYS A 121 -0.96 -6.03 -15.10
N LYS A 122 -0.48 -7.08 -14.42
CA LYS A 122 0.37 -8.15 -15.00
C LYS A 122 1.72 -7.67 -15.58
N THR A 123 2.22 -6.49 -15.21
CA THR A 123 3.59 -6.07 -15.51
C THR A 123 4.45 -6.09 -14.24
N SER A 124 5.77 -5.90 -14.37
CA SER A 124 6.67 -5.80 -13.22
C SER A 124 6.34 -4.62 -12.29
N LEU A 125 5.64 -3.60 -12.79
CA LEU A 125 5.21 -2.43 -12.02
C LEU A 125 3.80 -2.57 -11.40
N ALA A 126 3.14 -3.73 -11.53
CA ALA A 126 1.80 -3.96 -10.99
C ALA A 126 1.71 -3.74 -9.46
N LYS A 127 2.78 -4.07 -8.74
CA LYS A 127 2.91 -3.90 -7.28
C LYS A 127 3.88 -2.77 -6.89
N ALA A 128 4.33 -1.98 -7.85
CA ALA A 128 5.29 -0.91 -7.59
C ALA A 128 4.66 0.21 -6.75
N THR A 129 5.48 0.87 -5.94
CA THR A 129 5.09 2.09 -5.22
C THR A 129 4.85 3.24 -6.19
N VAL A 130 4.11 4.24 -5.75
CA VAL A 130 3.85 5.46 -6.53
C VAL A 130 5.16 6.16 -6.89
N GLY A 131 6.14 6.18 -5.99
CA GLY A 131 7.47 6.74 -6.24
C GLY A 131 8.21 6.02 -7.36
N ARG A 132 8.16 4.69 -7.38
CA ARG A 132 8.78 3.89 -8.44
C ARG A 132 8.07 4.09 -9.79
N ILE A 133 6.75 4.23 -9.80
CA ILE A 133 5.99 4.59 -11.01
C ILE A 133 6.38 5.99 -11.50
N ARG A 134 6.42 6.98 -10.59
CA ARG A 134 6.84 8.35 -10.92
C ARG A 134 8.24 8.34 -11.52
N LEU A 135 9.20 7.72 -10.86
CA LEU A 135 10.59 7.70 -11.31
C LEU A 135 10.74 7.03 -12.69
N ASN A 136 10.12 5.88 -12.88
CA ASN A 136 10.36 5.05 -14.06
C ASN A 136 9.48 5.38 -15.27
N LEU A 137 8.32 6.02 -15.06
CA LEU A 137 7.36 6.29 -16.15
C LEU A 137 7.04 7.77 -16.34
N LEU A 138 7.18 8.62 -15.30
CA LEU A 138 6.81 10.05 -15.37
C LEU A 138 8.05 10.97 -15.33
N LYS A 139 9.10 10.58 -14.63
CA LYS A 139 10.37 11.32 -14.51
C LYS A 139 11.36 10.87 -15.59
N LEU A 140 10.87 10.73 -16.82
CA LEU A 140 11.66 10.34 -17.98
C LEU A 140 12.03 11.57 -18.80
N GLY A 141 13.24 11.54 -19.38
CA GLY A 141 13.59 12.49 -20.43
C GLY A 141 12.76 12.22 -21.69
N ALA A 142 11.99 13.21 -22.13
CA ALA A 142 11.18 13.11 -23.35
C ALA A 142 11.19 14.44 -24.11
N ARG A 143 11.17 14.36 -25.44
CA ARG A 143 10.95 15.51 -26.31
C ARG A 143 9.46 15.69 -26.54
N ILE A 144 8.92 16.81 -26.05
CA ILE A 144 7.51 17.16 -26.22
C ILE A 144 7.39 18.09 -27.43
N LYS A 145 6.53 17.73 -28.39
CA LYS A 145 6.13 18.61 -29.49
C LYS A 145 4.63 18.89 -29.34
N ILE A 146 4.28 20.16 -29.17
CA ILE A 146 2.90 20.61 -29.06
C ILE A 146 2.48 21.17 -30.41
N SER A 147 1.34 20.71 -30.92
CA SER A 147 0.67 21.22 -32.12
C SER A 147 -0.75 21.64 -31.74
N CYS A 148 -1.43 22.41 -32.60
CA CYS A 148 -2.80 22.87 -32.36
C CYS A 148 -3.80 21.73 -32.08
N ARG A 149 -3.54 20.51 -32.58
CA ARG A 149 -4.45 19.37 -32.44
C ARG A 149 -3.94 18.24 -31.56
N ARG A 150 -2.63 18.19 -31.28
CA ARG A 150 -1.99 17.00 -30.68
C ARG A 150 -0.75 17.37 -29.88
N ILE A 151 -0.53 16.61 -28.81
CA ILE A 151 0.72 16.60 -28.05
C ILE A 151 1.44 15.30 -28.38
N ILE A 152 2.66 15.41 -28.91
CA ILE A 152 3.52 14.26 -29.22
C ILE A 152 4.61 14.20 -28.16
N ILE A 153 4.68 13.07 -27.45
CA ILE A 153 5.70 12.80 -26.43
C ILE A 153 6.63 11.73 -26.99
N ALA A 154 7.84 12.14 -27.39
CA ALA A 154 8.88 11.22 -27.85
C ALA A 154 9.82 10.88 -26.69
N ILE A 155 9.78 9.63 -26.24
CA ILE A 155 10.62 9.11 -25.15
C ILE A 155 11.91 8.54 -25.75
N ALA A 156 13.03 8.62 -25.01
CA ALA A 156 14.31 8.08 -25.46
C ALA A 156 14.25 6.56 -25.75
N SER A 157 14.86 6.14 -26.86
CA SER A 157 14.97 4.73 -27.28
C SER A 157 15.90 3.88 -26.41
N ALA A 158 16.62 4.49 -25.47
CA ALA A 158 17.42 3.80 -24.47
C ALA A 158 16.67 3.60 -23.14
N CYS A 159 15.39 3.99 -23.05
CA CYS A 159 14.62 3.85 -21.81
C CYS A 159 14.44 2.36 -21.44
N PRO A 160 14.80 1.92 -20.22
CA PRO A 160 14.73 0.50 -19.84
C PRO A 160 13.30 -0.06 -19.72
N TYR A 161 12.29 0.81 -19.63
CA TYR A 161 10.89 0.41 -19.41
C TYR A 161 10.00 0.63 -20.65
N GLN A 162 10.58 0.63 -21.86
CA GLN A 162 9.84 0.81 -23.12
C GLN A 162 8.68 -0.15 -23.31
N ASP A 163 8.88 -1.43 -23.02
CA ASP A 163 7.84 -2.44 -23.15
C ASP A 163 6.62 -2.11 -22.28
N ILE A 164 6.87 -1.71 -21.04
CA ILE A 164 5.83 -1.35 -20.08
C ILE A 164 5.12 -0.07 -20.51
N LEU A 165 5.86 0.93 -21.02
CA LEU A 165 5.27 2.16 -21.57
C LEU A 165 4.37 1.86 -22.77
N SER A 166 4.80 0.95 -23.66
CA SER A 166 4.02 0.53 -24.82
C SER A 166 2.71 -0.16 -24.40
N ILE A 167 2.78 -1.05 -23.41
CA ILE A 167 1.62 -1.76 -22.84
C ILE A 167 0.67 -0.77 -22.16
N ALA A 168 1.22 0.14 -21.36
CA ALA A 168 0.44 1.16 -20.68
C ALA A 168 -0.28 2.07 -21.68
N ASN A 169 0.41 2.54 -22.72
CA ASN A 169 -0.17 3.39 -23.76
C ASN A 169 -1.29 2.67 -24.54
N LYS A 170 -1.08 1.39 -24.91
CA LYS A 170 -2.13 0.57 -25.53
C LYS A 170 -3.36 0.47 -24.62
N ARG A 171 -3.17 0.24 -23.32
CA ARG A 171 -4.28 0.13 -22.35
C ARG A 171 -4.99 1.45 -22.09
N ILE A 172 -4.27 2.58 -22.03
CA ILE A 172 -4.89 3.90 -21.92
C ILE A 172 -5.84 4.14 -23.10
N LYS A 173 -5.40 3.83 -24.33
CA LYS A 173 -6.22 4.00 -25.53
C LYS A 173 -7.48 3.13 -25.56
N THR A 174 -7.49 2.03 -24.81
CA THR A 174 -8.67 1.15 -24.68
C THR A 174 -9.63 1.56 -23.58
N ILE A 175 -9.25 2.54 -22.72
CA ILE A 175 -10.19 3.07 -21.74
C ILE A 175 -11.27 3.80 -22.53
N PRO A 176 -12.55 3.40 -22.42
CA PRO A 176 -13.62 4.06 -23.16
C PRO A 176 -13.61 5.54 -22.81
N ASN A 177 -13.66 6.40 -23.82
CA ASN A 177 -13.91 7.82 -23.60
C ASN A 177 -15.30 7.92 -22.99
N THR A 178 -15.35 8.06 -21.67
CA THR A 178 -16.53 8.58 -20.98
C THR A 178 -16.55 10.08 -21.24
N GLY A 179 -16.88 10.44 -22.49
CA GLY A 179 -17.26 11.78 -22.91
C GLY A 179 -18.76 11.84 -23.00
#